data_AF-A0A1G2ULN0-F1
#
_entry.id   AF-A0A1G2ULN0-F1
#
_cell.length_a   1.000
_cell.length_b   1.000
_cell.length_c   1.000
_cell.angle_alpha   90.00
_cell.angle_beta   90.00
_cell.angle_gamma   90.00
#
_symmetry.space_group_name_H-M   'P 1'
#
loop_
_entity.id
_entity.type
_entity.pdbx_description
1 polymer ?
#
loop_
_entity_poly.entity_id
_entity_poly.type
_entity_poly.pdbx_seq_one_letter_code
_entity_poly.pdbx_strand_id
1 'polypeptide(L)'
;MRKSRRIGGLLGDDETFGRTNEDRVEVALSTLQEEGQIVDYIRSEPHGELDKRGIDFLVYPESDWLIPLQVKSSVASAEDHRAKYGPNIPCIIVFDNDTETELKESVLKELGLSIKGILLRPRD
;
A
#
# COMPACT_ATOMS: atom_id res chain seq x y z
N MET A 1 -3.87 18.87 -22.42
CA MET A 1 -4.88 17.89 -22.92
C MET A 1 -4.52 16.52 -22.38
N ARG A 2 -5.46 15.87 -21.68
CA ARG A 2 -5.33 14.56 -21.03
C ARG A 2 -5.13 13.43 -22.04
N LYS A 3 -4.30 12.44 -21.72
CA LYS A 3 -4.41 11.08 -22.28
C LYS A 3 -4.28 10.06 -21.16
N SER A 4 -5.43 9.84 -20.51
CA SER A 4 -5.74 8.61 -19.80
C SER A 4 -5.73 7.47 -20.82
N ARG A 5 -4.91 6.43 -20.62
CA ARG A 5 -5.02 5.17 -21.35
C ARG A 5 -5.55 4.13 -20.38
N ARG A 6 -6.86 3.84 -20.50
CA ARG A 6 -7.40 2.53 -20.16
C ARG A 6 -7.02 1.60 -21.29
N ILE A 7 -6.43 0.45 -20.98
CA ILE A 7 -6.38 -0.69 -21.88
C ILE A 7 -7.11 -1.80 -21.14
N GLY A 8 -8.31 -2.11 -21.62
CA GLY A 8 -9.06 -3.31 -21.27
C GLY A 8 -8.98 -4.32 -22.40
N GLY A 9 -9.10 -5.60 -22.04
CA GLY A 9 -9.16 -6.78 -22.92
C GLY A 9 -8.18 -7.85 -22.44
N LEU A 10 -8.52 -9.11 -22.21
CA LEU A 10 -9.69 -9.92 -22.56
C LEU A 10 -9.77 -11.11 -21.57
N LEU A 11 -11.00 -11.48 -21.22
CA LEU A 11 -11.55 -12.78 -20.81
C LEU A 11 -10.59 -13.97 -20.50
N GLY A 12 -10.74 -14.50 -19.29
CA GLY A 12 -10.50 -15.90 -18.90
C GLY A 12 -11.47 -16.25 -17.77
N ASP A 13 -12.26 -17.30 -17.97
CA ASP A 13 -13.31 -17.78 -17.08
C ASP A 13 -12.80 -18.33 -15.73
N ASP A 14 -13.65 -18.25 -14.70
CA ASP A 14 -13.66 -19.07 -13.48
C ASP A 14 -12.40 -19.10 -12.59
N GLU A 15 -12.13 -17.99 -11.91
CA GLU A 15 -11.37 -18.02 -10.66
C GLU A 15 -12.02 -17.07 -9.63
N THR A 16 -12.80 -17.62 -8.70
CA THR A 16 -12.97 -17.03 -7.36
C THR A 16 -11.64 -17.12 -6.62
N PHE A 17 -10.61 -16.47 -7.17
CA PHE A 17 -9.34 -16.27 -6.53
C PHE A 17 -9.61 -15.40 -5.30
N GLY A 18 -9.35 -15.92 -4.11
CA GLY A 18 -9.35 -15.12 -2.90
C GLY A 18 -8.45 -13.92 -3.14
N ARG A 19 -8.98 -12.69 -3.01
CA ARG A 19 -8.18 -11.47 -3.11
C ARG A 19 -7.00 -11.60 -2.16
N THR A 20 -5.79 -11.43 -2.66
CA THR A 20 -4.60 -11.41 -1.80
C THR A 20 -4.68 -10.21 -0.86
N ASN A 21 -3.93 -10.24 0.24
CA ASN A 21 -3.89 -9.10 1.16
C ASN A 21 -3.32 -7.86 0.45
N GLU A 22 -2.37 -8.06 -0.46
CA GLU A 22 -1.83 -7.02 -1.33
C GLU A 22 -2.92 -6.41 -2.22
N ASP A 23 -3.80 -7.22 -2.83
CA ASP A 23 -4.91 -6.69 -3.64
C ASP A 23 -5.90 -5.87 -2.81
N ARG A 24 -6.15 -6.28 -1.56
CA ARG A 24 -7.04 -5.54 -0.64
C ARG A 24 -6.43 -4.18 -0.26
N VAL A 25 -5.11 -4.14 -0.03
CA VAL A 25 -4.38 -2.90 0.25
C VAL A 25 -4.30 -2.01 -1.00
N GLU A 26 -4.13 -2.60 -2.19
CA GLU A 26 -4.15 -1.86 -3.45
C GLU A 26 -5.48 -1.16 -3.68
N VAL A 27 -6.62 -1.82 -3.41
CA VAL A 27 -7.94 -1.19 -3.44
C VAL A 27 -8.00 0.00 -2.46
N ALA A 28 -7.53 -0.18 -1.22
CA ALA A 28 -7.51 0.91 -0.24
C ALA A 28 -6.64 2.10 -0.71
N LEU A 29 -5.46 1.84 -1.28
CA LEU A 29 -4.59 2.88 -1.85
C LEU A 29 -5.24 3.60 -3.04
N SER A 30 -5.92 2.86 -3.93
CA SER A 30 -6.69 3.44 -5.03
C SER A 30 -7.77 4.40 -4.51
N THR A 31 -8.53 3.97 -3.50
CA THR A 31 -9.55 4.83 -2.89
C THR A 31 -8.93 6.06 -2.23
N LEU A 32 -7.80 5.92 -1.52
CA LEU A 32 -7.07 7.06 -0.93
C LEU A 32 -6.56 8.05 -2.00
N GLN A 33 -6.12 7.56 -3.17
CA GLN A 33 -5.73 8.39 -4.30
C GLN A 33 -6.93 9.15 -4.88
N GLU A 34 -8.07 8.48 -5.07
CA GLU A 34 -9.30 9.11 -5.54
C GLU A 34 -9.85 10.16 -4.57
N GLU A 35 -9.69 9.93 -3.26
CA GLU A 35 -10.03 10.88 -2.19
C GLU A 35 -8.99 12.02 -2.03
N GLY A 36 -7.88 11.97 -2.78
CA GLY A 36 -6.80 12.96 -2.73
C GLY A 36 -6.01 12.95 -1.41
N GLN A 37 -6.02 11.83 -0.67
CA GLN A 37 -5.19 11.65 0.53
C GLN A 37 -3.73 11.28 0.18
N ILE A 38 -3.52 10.69 -1.00
CA ILE A 38 -2.21 10.46 -1.60
C ILE A 38 -2.23 10.90 -3.07
N VAL A 39 -1.05 11.18 -3.64
CA VAL A 39 -0.90 11.54 -5.06
C VAL A 39 -0.90 10.30 -5.95
N ASP A 40 -0.10 9.29 -5.58
CA ASP A 40 0.06 8.07 -6.38
C ASP A 40 0.57 6.89 -5.55
N TYR A 41 0.61 5.71 -6.15
CA TYR A 41 1.30 4.56 -5.61
C TYR A 41 1.80 3.62 -6.73
N ILE A 42 2.83 2.83 -6.42
CA ILE A 42 3.40 1.83 -7.33
C ILE A 42 3.43 0.49 -6.60
N ARG A 43 2.80 -0.53 -7.18
CA ARG A 43 2.92 -1.92 -6.71
C ARG A 43 4.25 -2.52 -7.20
N SER A 44 4.92 -3.26 -6.32
CA SER A 44 6.14 -3.98 -6.67
C SER A 44 5.86 -5.13 -7.64
N GLU A 45 6.81 -5.40 -8.52
CA GLU A 45 6.79 -6.59 -9.37
C GLU A 45 7.35 -7.79 -8.61
N PRO A 46 6.77 -8.99 -8.76
CA PRO A 46 7.34 -10.22 -8.19
C PRO A 46 8.80 -10.40 -8.62
N HIS A 47 9.70 -10.64 -7.65
CA HIS A 47 11.14 -10.78 -7.86
C HIS A 47 11.86 -9.54 -8.42
N GLY A 48 11.17 -8.39 -8.47
CA GLY A 48 11.73 -7.09 -8.80
C GLY A 48 12.66 -6.55 -7.70
N GLU A 49 13.27 -5.39 -7.94
CA GLU A 49 14.17 -4.77 -6.97
C GLU A 49 13.48 -4.39 -5.66
N LEU A 50 12.21 -3.94 -5.73
CA LEU A 50 11.42 -3.57 -4.54
C LEU A 50 11.06 -4.79 -3.70
N ASP A 51 10.56 -5.86 -4.33
CA ASP A 51 10.23 -7.12 -3.67
C ASP A 51 11.45 -7.73 -2.96
N LYS A 52 12.62 -7.71 -3.62
CA LYS A 52 13.90 -8.14 -3.01
C LYS A 52 14.30 -7.32 -1.77
N ARG A 53 13.80 -6.09 -1.66
CA ARG A 53 14.01 -5.21 -0.50
C ARG A 53 12.89 -5.30 0.53
N GLY A 54 11.93 -6.21 0.34
CA GLY A 54 10.78 -6.36 1.23
C GLY A 54 9.88 -5.14 1.16
N ILE A 55 9.51 -4.72 -0.05
CA ILE A 55 8.60 -3.60 -0.28
C ILE A 55 7.54 -4.07 -1.26
N ASP A 56 6.28 -4.05 -0.82
CA ASP A 56 5.15 -4.43 -1.67
C ASP A 56 4.63 -3.22 -2.46
N PHE A 57 4.67 -2.02 -1.85
CA PHE A 57 4.22 -0.77 -2.45
C PHE A 57 5.18 0.40 -2.19
N LEU A 58 5.30 1.31 -3.16
CA LEU A 58 5.78 2.66 -2.94
C LEU A 58 4.60 3.62 -2.98
N VAL A 59 4.32 4.29 -1.88
CA VAL A 59 3.22 5.24 -1.77
C VAL A 59 3.77 6.65 -1.90
N TYR A 60 3.11 7.51 -2.68
CA TYR A 60 3.45 8.92 -2.84
C TYR A 60 2.38 9.79 -2.18
N PRO A 61 2.53 10.16 -0.90
CA PRO A 61 1.61 11.09 -0.24
C PRO A 61 1.60 12.47 -0.90
N GLU A 62 2.78 12.92 -1.38
CA GLU A 62 3.02 14.19 -2.08
C GLU A 62 3.97 13.93 -3.27
N SER A 63 4.03 14.84 -4.24
CA SER A 63 4.79 14.62 -5.50
C SER A 63 6.28 14.34 -5.33
N ASP A 64 6.91 14.86 -4.27
CA ASP A 64 8.37 14.78 -4.06
C ASP A 64 8.76 13.85 -2.90
N TRP A 65 7.79 13.10 -2.36
CA TRP A 65 7.99 12.24 -1.20
C TRP A 65 7.36 10.87 -1.44
N LEU A 66 8.10 9.82 -1.09
CA LEU A 66 7.63 8.44 -1.17
C LEU A 66 7.88 7.71 0.14
N ILE A 67 6.98 6.79 0.47
CA ILE A 67 7.06 5.92 1.63
C ILE A 67 6.98 4.47 1.15
N PRO A 68 7.98 3.63 1.44
CA PRO A 68 7.87 2.20 1.18
C PRO A 68 6.87 1.58 2.16
N LEU A 69 6.02 0.67 1.68
CA LEU A 69 5.03 -0.02 2.48
C LEU A 69 5.11 -1.53 2.22
N GLN A 70 5.10 -2.31 3.29
CA GLN A 70 4.99 -3.76 3.26
C GLN A 70 3.62 -4.19 3.78
N VAL A 71 3.02 -5.20 3.16
CA VAL A 71 1.83 -5.91 3.61
C VAL A 71 2.23 -7.21 4.28
N LYS A 72 1.57 -7.52 5.40
CA LYS A 72 1.73 -8.75 6.16
C LYS A 72 0.38 -9.27 6.64
N SER A 73 0.30 -10.56 6.92
CA SER A 73 -0.93 -11.22 7.42
C SER A 73 -0.92 -11.43 8.93
N SER A 74 0.19 -11.14 9.62
CA SER A 74 0.29 -11.28 11.07
C SER A 74 1.35 -10.38 11.68
N VAL A 75 1.21 -10.11 12.98
CA VAL A 75 2.20 -9.38 13.79
C VAL A 75 3.56 -10.07 13.74
N ALA A 76 3.60 -11.39 13.91
CA ALA A 76 4.85 -12.16 13.88
C ALA A 76 5.58 -11.98 12.55
N SER A 77 4.87 -12.08 11.42
CA SER A 77 5.47 -11.87 10.10
C SER A 77 5.94 -10.43 9.83
N ALA A 78 5.34 -9.45 10.52
CA ALA A 78 5.80 -8.06 10.49
C ALA A 78 7.05 -7.85 11.37
N GLU A 79 7.15 -8.54 12.50
CA GLU A 79 8.37 -8.55 13.33
C GLU A 79 9.54 -9.19 12.59
N ASP A 80 9.32 -10.34 11.94
CA ASP A 80 10.33 -11.00 11.11
C ASP A 80 10.81 -10.09 9.97
N HIS A 81 9.88 -9.35 9.35
CA HIS A 81 10.23 -8.38 8.31
C HIS A 81 11.08 -7.25 8.85
N ARG A 82 10.69 -6.64 9.98
CA ARG A 82 11.47 -5.59 10.65
C ARG A 82 12.86 -6.07 11.06
N ALA A 83 12.98 -7.32 11.50
CA ALA A 83 14.27 -7.93 11.84
C ALA A 83 15.16 -8.11 10.60
N LYS A 84 14.57 -8.45 9.44
CA LYS A 84 15.30 -8.71 8.19
C LYS A 84 15.67 -7.45 7.41
N TYR A 85 14.74 -6.51 7.27
CA TYR A 85 14.87 -5.33 6.40
C TYR A 85 15.00 -4.01 7.17
N GLY A 86 14.87 -4.04 8.48
CA GLY A 86 14.94 -2.89 9.37
C GLY A 86 13.57 -2.29 9.70
N PRO A 87 13.48 -1.47 10.78
CA PRO A 87 12.21 -0.92 11.27
C PRO A 87 11.66 0.24 10.44
N ASN A 88 12.40 0.69 9.42
CA ASN A 88 12.07 1.91 8.66
C ASN A 88 11.09 1.68 7.50
N ILE A 89 10.67 0.43 7.25
CA ILE A 89 9.63 0.11 6.28
C ILE A 89 8.34 -0.15 7.07
N PRO A 90 7.37 0.79 7.06
CA PRO A 90 6.05 0.58 7.61
C PRO A 90 5.42 -0.73 7.12
N CYS A 91 4.75 -1.42 8.04
CA CYS A 91 4.10 -2.70 7.75
C CYS A 91 2.62 -2.60 8.09
N ILE A 92 1.75 -2.72 7.09
CA ILE A 92 0.32 -2.94 7.34
C ILE A 92 0.08 -4.43 7.59
N ILE A 93 -0.65 -4.73 8.65
CA ILE A 93 -1.11 -6.08 8.97
C ILE A 93 -2.57 -6.17 8.54
N VAL A 94 -2.87 -7.09 7.63
CA VAL A 94 -4.20 -7.31 7.08
C VAL A 94 -4.79 -8.57 7.70
N PHE A 95 -5.95 -8.42 8.35
CA PHE A 95 -6.74 -9.51 8.90
C PHE A 95 -7.89 -9.88 7.96
N ASP A 96 -8.34 -11.13 8.03
CA ASP A 96 -9.36 -11.67 7.11
C ASP A 96 -10.67 -10.88 7.11
N ASN A 97 -11.05 -10.30 8.25
CA ASN A 97 -12.30 -9.55 8.41
C ASN A 97 -12.16 -8.04 8.23
N ASP A 98 -10.96 -7.52 7.94
CA ASP A 98 -10.77 -6.08 7.77
C ASP A 98 -11.61 -5.56 6.59
N THR A 99 -12.42 -4.55 6.88
CA THR A 99 -13.13 -3.77 5.88
C THR A 99 -12.18 -2.87 5.11
N GLU A 100 -12.60 -2.42 3.94
CA GLU A 100 -11.83 -1.44 3.16
C GLU A 100 -11.54 -0.16 3.97
N THR A 101 -12.52 0.31 4.76
CA THR A 101 -12.35 1.49 5.62
C THR A 101 -11.26 1.27 6.67
N GLU A 102 -11.26 0.13 7.36
CA GLU A 102 -10.22 -0.20 8.36
C GLU A 102 -8.84 -0.34 7.72
N LEU A 103 -8.77 -0.86 6.49
CA LEU A 103 -7.53 -0.92 5.73
C LEU A 103 -7.04 0.48 5.36
N LYS A 104 -7.90 1.38 4.88
CA LYS A 104 -7.52 2.78 4.60
C LYS A 104 -6.98 3.48 5.83
N GLU A 105 -7.68 3.36 6.96
CA GLU A 105 -7.25 3.95 8.22
C GLU A 105 -5.91 3.37 8.68
N SER A 106 -5.72 2.05 8.54
CA SER A 106 -4.45 1.39 8.86
C SER A 106 -3.32 1.85 7.95
N VAL A 107 -3.56 1.97 6.64
CA VAL A 107 -2.58 2.50 5.69
C VAL A 107 -2.18 3.91 6.10
N LEU A 108 -3.14 4.82 6.31
CA LEU A 108 -2.84 6.20 6.69
C LEU A 108 -2.05 6.26 8.00
N LYS A 109 -2.43 5.46 9.00
CA LYS A 109 -1.73 5.37 10.28
C LYS A 109 -0.28 4.92 10.12
N GLU A 110 -0.04 3.83 9.40
CA GLU A 110 1.32 3.29 9.18
C GLU A 110 2.19 4.22 8.33
N LEU A 111 1.57 4.98 7.42
CA LEU A 111 2.25 6.02 6.64
C LEU A 111 2.47 7.33 7.45
N GLY A 112 1.96 7.43 8.68
CA GLY A 112 2.05 8.65 9.49
C GLY A 112 1.22 9.82 8.95
N LEU A 113 0.19 9.54 8.15
CA LEU A 113 -0.68 10.52 7.53
C LEU A 113 -1.94 10.71 8.38
N SER A 114 -2.35 11.97 8.60
CA SER A 114 -3.66 12.27 9.20
C SER A 114 -4.73 12.37 8.13
N ILE A 115 -5.93 11.85 8.43
CA ILE A 115 -7.13 12.02 7.60
C ILE A 115 -7.38 13.54 7.48
N LYS A 116 -7.08 14.08 6.30
CA LYS A 116 -7.00 15.51 5.93
C LYS A 116 -5.79 16.30 6.46
N GLY A 117 -4.72 16.29 5.65
CA GLY A 117 -4.05 17.52 5.20
C GLY A 117 -3.07 18.22 6.14
N ILE A 118 -2.67 17.61 7.25
CA ILE A 118 -1.58 18.14 8.07
C ILE A 118 -0.57 17.03 8.32
N LEU A 119 0.51 17.06 7.55
CA LEU A 119 1.72 16.27 7.79
C LEU A 119 2.28 16.65 9.16
N LEU A 120 2.30 15.71 10.11
CA LEU A 120 3.15 15.84 11.29
C LEU A 120 4.57 15.50 10.86
N ARG A 121 5.29 16.50 10.33
CA ARG A 121 6.73 16.36 10.10
C ARG A 121 7.40 16.06 11.45
N PRO A 122 8.25 15.03 11.58
CA PRO A 122 9.17 14.98 12.71
C PRO A 122 10.03 16.26 12.66
N ARG A 123 10.07 16.99 13.77
CA ARG A 123 11.01 18.11 13.92
C ARG A 123 12.42 17.50 13.96
N ASP A 124 13.29 17.99 13.06
CA ASP A 124 14.74 17.82 13.15
C ASP A 124 15.27 18.20 14.54
#